data_AF-A0A2H3JQ48-F1
#
_entry.id   AF-A0A2H3JQ48-F1
#
_cell.length_a   1.000
_cell.length_b   1.000
_cell.length_c   1.000
_cell.angle_alpha   90.00
_cell.angle_beta   90.00
_cell.angle_gamma   90.00
#
_symmetry.space_group_name_H-M   'P 1'
#
loop_
_entity.id
_entity.type
_entity.pdbx_description
1 polymer ?
#
loop_
_entity_poly.entity_id
_entity_poly.type
_entity_poly.pdbx_seq_one_letter_code
_entity_poly.pdbx_strand_id
1 'polypeptide(L)'
;MAEPQLHITHPTKPLLYVLPPVHLFYSSSPIMGSKVHNWLRIHQWCLIRAINPPLHGKTLMTTPQWRIALDGKYWRVPLDRLGDVHPKSTSTEIQALPLPPLAEHHDQNTKKADRRSRQRLADRIDINVTFGVHGGFTPYDPTLDHSTWGGRVISHDEADRDEQLWAEITWELSVINFRWELITADRRLVPGKYVDDATASNRQMEVTLIWQGFGSLRPMWESGREPDVLGHADWQVRRPGVFQWGRILQDWPLGSSLSLPSEAGIEEKHFQMLERDIILFYCRSFHHEYGRLPIVPLCAPGSLLRHRRS
;
A
#
# COMPACT_ATOMS: atom_id res chain seq x y z
N MET A 1 -19.34 -0.97 33.02
CA MET A 1 -18.54 -0.58 31.84
C MET A 1 -19.47 -0.56 30.65
N ALA A 2 -19.77 0.61 30.12
CA ALA A 2 -20.60 0.72 28.91
C ALA A 2 -19.76 0.32 27.70
N GLU A 3 -20.30 -0.56 26.85
CA GLU A 3 -19.70 -0.90 25.56
C GLU A 3 -19.53 0.38 24.73
N PRO A 4 -18.33 0.63 24.15
CA PRO A 4 -18.17 1.75 23.24
C PRO A 4 -19.02 1.48 22.00
N GLN A 5 -20.09 2.26 21.84
CA GLN A 5 -20.83 2.32 20.59
C GLN A 5 -19.86 2.77 19.49
N LEU A 6 -19.39 1.82 18.70
CA LEU A 6 -18.72 2.09 17.43
C LEU A 6 -19.78 2.74 16.54
N HIS A 7 -19.83 4.08 16.51
CA HIS A 7 -20.57 4.79 15.49
C HIS A 7 -20.00 4.34 14.14
N ILE A 8 -20.75 3.49 13.44
CA ILE A 8 -20.44 3.02 12.09
C ILE A 8 -20.74 4.18 11.12
N THR A 9 -20.03 5.29 11.25
CA THR A 9 -19.90 6.23 10.14
C THR A 9 -18.90 5.60 9.18
N HIS A 10 -19.41 4.78 8.25
CA HIS A 10 -18.58 4.33 7.14
C HIS A 10 -18.02 5.55 6.41
N PRO A 11 -16.74 5.52 6.00
CA PRO A 11 -16.16 6.63 5.25
C PRO A 11 -17.02 6.91 4.01
N THR A 12 -17.48 8.15 3.89
CA THR A 12 -18.33 8.62 2.78
C THR A 12 -17.58 8.64 1.45
N LYS A 13 -16.24 8.56 1.50
CA LYS A 13 -15.34 8.50 0.34
C LYS A 13 -14.70 7.13 0.22
N PRO A 14 -14.49 6.63 -1.01
CA PRO A 14 -13.80 5.37 -1.23
C PRO A 14 -12.37 5.43 -0.69
N LEU A 15 -11.96 4.37 0.01
CA LEU A 15 -10.60 4.26 0.54
C LEU A 15 -9.62 4.03 -0.60
N LEU A 16 -8.60 4.89 -0.65
CA LEU A 16 -7.54 4.86 -1.65
C LEU A 16 -6.23 4.41 -1.01
N TYR A 17 -5.50 3.57 -1.74
CA TYR A 17 -4.23 3.01 -1.34
C TYR A 17 -3.19 3.19 -2.45
N VAL A 18 -1.96 3.52 -2.05
CA VAL A 18 -0.82 3.67 -2.97
C VAL A 18 -0.29 2.32 -3.45
N LEU A 19 -0.36 1.29 -2.61
CA LEU A 19 -0.07 -0.10 -2.91
C LEU A 19 -1.25 -0.98 -2.46
N PRO A 20 -1.32 -2.26 -2.86
CA PRO A 20 -2.37 -3.15 -2.38
C PRO A 20 -2.50 -3.13 -0.85
N PRO A 21 -3.72 -3.04 -0.30
CA PRO A 21 -3.90 -3.15 1.14
C PRO A 21 -3.58 -4.57 1.62
N VAL A 22 -2.91 -4.68 2.76
CA VAL A 22 -2.40 -5.93 3.36
C VAL A 22 -3.44 -7.05 3.47
N HIS A 23 -4.70 -6.71 3.70
CA HIS A 23 -5.78 -7.70 3.81
C HIS A 23 -6.11 -8.44 2.50
N LEU A 24 -5.55 -8.02 1.36
CA LEU A 24 -5.64 -8.80 0.13
C LEU A 24 -4.71 -10.03 0.13
N PHE A 25 -3.75 -10.10 1.06
CA PHE A 25 -2.75 -11.16 1.18
C PHE A 25 -2.94 -12.04 2.42
N TYR A 26 -3.83 -11.69 3.37
CA TYR A 26 -4.04 -12.48 4.60
C TYR A 26 -4.98 -13.68 4.46
N SER A 27 -5.90 -13.69 3.49
CA SER A 27 -6.93 -14.73 3.43
C SER A 27 -6.53 -15.84 2.47
N SER A 28 -6.17 -17.02 2.98
CA SER A 28 -5.96 -18.23 2.16
C SER A 28 -7.16 -18.41 1.23
N SER A 29 -6.89 -18.33 -0.06
CA SER A 29 -7.88 -18.38 -1.13
C SER A 29 -7.31 -19.22 -2.25
N PRO A 30 -8.11 -19.98 -3.01
CA PRO A 30 -7.62 -20.79 -4.12
C PRO A 30 -6.85 -20.00 -5.21
N ILE A 31 -6.95 -18.67 -5.18
CA ILE A 31 -6.27 -17.76 -6.10
C ILE A 31 -5.12 -16.99 -5.43
N MET A 32 -4.71 -17.38 -4.22
CA MET A 32 -3.62 -16.69 -3.50
C MET A 32 -2.31 -16.81 -4.26
N GLY A 33 -1.92 -18.02 -4.71
CA GLY A 33 -0.70 -18.19 -5.50
C GLY A 33 -0.64 -17.30 -6.73
N SER A 34 -1.74 -17.21 -7.49
CA SER A 34 -1.81 -16.34 -8.68
C SER A 34 -1.72 -14.85 -8.32
N LYS A 35 -2.36 -14.41 -7.23
CA LYS A 35 -2.28 -13.01 -6.76
C LYS A 35 -0.87 -12.66 -6.29
N VAL A 36 -0.25 -13.54 -5.50
CA VAL A 36 1.11 -13.34 -4.97
C VAL A 36 2.11 -13.34 -6.11
N HIS A 37 2.04 -14.31 -7.01
CA HIS A 37 2.96 -14.41 -8.14
C HIS A 37 2.82 -13.21 -9.09
N ASN A 38 1.59 -12.83 -9.46
CA ASN A 38 1.39 -11.62 -10.28
C ASN A 38 1.74 -10.33 -9.52
N TRP A 39 1.56 -10.26 -8.19
CA TRP A 39 2.06 -9.15 -7.40
C TRP A 39 3.56 -9.00 -7.55
N LEU A 40 4.33 -10.08 -7.35
CA LEU A 40 5.79 -10.06 -7.50
C LEU A 40 6.23 -9.57 -8.87
N ARG A 41 5.51 -9.97 -9.93
CA ARG A 41 5.74 -9.52 -11.31
C ARG A 41 5.56 -8.01 -11.49
N ILE A 42 4.49 -7.42 -10.93
CA ILE A 42 4.19 -5.98 -11.08
C ILE A 42 4.79 -5.11 -9.97
N HIS A 43 5.38 -5.75 -8.95
CA HIS A 43 5.78 -5.15 -7.69
C HIS A 43 6.68 -3.93 -7.87
N GLN A 44 7.81 -4.11 -8.57
CA GLN A 44 8.82 -3.07 -8.72
C GLN A 44 8.27 -1.84 -9.47
N TRP A 45 7.43 -2.07 -10.48
CA TRP A 45 6.77 -1.00 -11.21
C TRP A 45 5.79 -0.22 -10.33
N CYS A 46 4.99 -0.91 -9.51
CA CYS A 46 4.11 -0.28 -8.53
C CYS A 46 4.91 0.56 -7.52
N LEU A 47 6.03 0.05 -7.00
CA LEU A 47 6.90 0.80 -6.08
C LEU A 47 7.45 2.09 -6.72
N ILE A 48 7.97 1.99 -7.95
CA ILE A 48 8.51 3.15 -8.67
C ILE A 48 7.44 4.23 -8.82
N ARG A 49 6.20 3.84 -9.15
CA ARG A 49 5.07 4.77 -9.28
C ARG A 49 4.55 5.32 -7.96
N ALA A 50 4.67 4.57 -6.87
CA ALA A 50 4.34 5.04 -5.53
C ALA A 50 5.29 6.17 -5.08
N ILE A 51 6.57 6.05 -5.43
CA ILE A 51 7.62 7.02 -5.08
C ILE A 51 7.64 8.19 -6.07
N ASN A 52 7.49 7.92 -7.36
CA ASN A 52 7.50 8.90 -8.44
C ASN A 52 6.16 8.85 -9.19
N PRO A 53 5.08 9.42 -8.63
CA PRO A 53 3.77 9.37 -9.26
C PRO A 53 3.80 10.11 -10.60
N PRO A 54 3.25 9.53 -11.68
CA PRO A 54 3.16 10.22 -12.96
C PRO A 54 2.21 11.42 -12.85
N LEU A 55 2.42 12.42 -13.71
CA LEU A 55 1.67 13.69 -13.76
C LEU A 55 0.14 13.48 -13.81
N HIS A 56 -0.33 12.37 -14.38
CA HIS A 56 -1.76 12.06 -14.49
C HIS A 56 -2.40 11.51 -13.20
N GLY A 57 -1.65 11.37 -12.09
CA GLY A 57 -2.19 11.09 -10.75
C GLY A 57 -2.78 9.70 -10.52
N LYS A 58 -2.72 8.78 -11.49
CA LYS A 58 -3.30 7.42 -11.43
C LYS A 58 -2.47 6.43 -10.59
N THR A 59 -1.99 6.81 -9.41
CA THR A 59 -1.25 5.90 -8.51
C THR A 59 -2.14 5.35 -7.39
N LEU A 60 -3.15 6.11 -6.98
CA LEU A 60 -4.06 5.72 -5.91
C LEU A 60 -5.21 4.85 -6.42
N MET A 61 -5.41 3.70 -5.78
CA MET A 61 -6.42 2.72 -6.17
C MET A 61 -7.22 2.25 -4.96
N THR A 62 -8.49 1.94 -5.20
CA THR A 62 -9.38 1.30 -4.22
C THR A 62 -9.10 -0.19 -4.08
N THR A 63 -9.56 -0.83 -3.00
CA THR A 63 -9.44 -2.29 -2.83
C THR A 63 -9.99 -3.09 -4.03
N PRO A 64 -11.18 -2.78 -4.60
CA PRO A 64 -11.66 -3.47 -5.80
C PRO A 64 -10.75 -3.29 -7.03
N GLN A 65 -10.17 -2.10 -7.20
CA GLN A 65 -9.22 -1.84 -8.29
C GLN A 65 -7.92 -2.64 -8.12
N TRP A 66 -7.39 -2.72 -6.89
CA TRP A 66 -6.24 -3.57 -6.58
C TRP A 66 -6.52 -5.05 -6.83
N ARG A 67 -7.73 -5.54 -6.53
CA ARG A 67 -8.12 -6.91 -6.90
C ARG A 67 -8.04 -7.13 -8.42
N ILE A 68 -8.54 -6.18 -9.21
CA ILE A 68 -8.46 -6.27 -10.68
C ILE A 68 -7.00 -6.30 -11.15
N ALA A 69 -6.13 -5.47 -10.56
CA ALA A 69 -4.71 -5.46 -10.92
C ALA A 69 -4.04 -6.80 -10.57
N LEU A 70 -4.29 -7.31 -9.37
CA LEU A 70 -3.73 -8.58 -8.90
C LEU A 70 -4.25 -9.79 -9.68
N ASP A 71 -5.44 -9.73 -10.29
CA ASP A 71 -5.93 -10.78 -11.19
C ASP A 71 -5.04 -10.96 -12.44
N GLY A 72 -4.28 -9.94 -12.84
CA GLY A 72 -3.28 -10.03 -13.92
C GLY A 72 -3.83 -10.21 -15.33
N LYS A 73 -5.15 -10.19 -15.53
CA LYS A 73 -5.77 -10.52 -16.83
C LYS A 73 -5.36 -9.57 -17.94
N TYR A 74 -5.39 -8.26 -17.70
CA TYR A 74 -4.99 -7.18 -18.63
C TYR A 74 -5.47 -7.32 -20.10
N TRP A 75 -6.54 -8.08 -20.36
CA TRP A 75 -7.14 -8.23 -21.67
C TRP A 75 -8.04 -7.04 -22.02
N ARG A 76 -8.28 -6.84 -23.31
CA ARG A 76 -9.32 -5.95 -23.80
C ARG A 76 -10.68 -6.46 -23.35
N VAL A 77 -11.53 -5.55 -22.90
CA VAL A 77 -12.89 -5.83 -22.47
C VAL A 77 -13.88 -5.23 -23.49
N PRO A 78 -14.94 -5.95 -23.90
CA PRO A 78 -15.97 -5.41 -24.78
C PRO A 78 -16.66 -4.17 -24.20
N LEU A 79 -16.76 -3.10 -25.01
CA LEU A 79 -17.32 -1.79 -24.62
C LEU A 79 -18.86 -1.73 -24.71
N ASP A 80 -19.46 -2.66 -25.45
CA ASP A 80 -20.91 -2.79 -25.67
C ASP A 80 -21.74 -2.88 -24.38
N ARG A 81 -21.12 -3.34 -23.29
CA ARG A 81 -21.76 -3.54 -21.97
C ARG A 81 -21.83 -2.30 -21.09
N LEU A 82 -21.16 -1.23 -21.47
CA LEU A 82 -20.95 -0.07 -20.59
C LEU A 82 -22.17 0.86 -20.52
N GLY A 83 -23.02 0.88 -21.56
CA GLY A 83 -24.16 1.79 -21.65
C GLY A 83 -23.72 3.25 -21.55
N ASP A 84 -24.24 3.99 -20.57
CA ASP A 84 -23.91 5.39 -20.27
C ASP A 84 -22.66 5.59 -19.40
N VAL A 85 -22.01 4.50 -18.94
CA VAL A 85 -20.78 4.59 -18.16
C VAL A 85 -19.59 4.64 -19.11
N HIS A 86 -18.65 5.56 -18.90
CA HIS A 86 -17.45 5.64 -19.73
C HIS A 86 -16.18 5.42 -18.89
N PRO A 87 -15.25 4.57 -19.34
CA PRO A 87 -13.93 4.45 -18.73
C PRO A 87 -13.16 5.76 -18.89
N LYS A 88 -12.17 5.98 -18.01
CA LYS A 88 -11.29 7.15 -18.09
C LYS A 88 -10.22 7.00 -19.17
N SER A 89 -9.90 5.77 -19.56
CA SER A 89 -8.94 5.48 -20.62
C SER A 89 -9.53 5.79 -22.01
N THR A 90 -8.68 6.26 -22.91
CA THR A 90 -9.04 6.60 -24.28
C THR A 90 -9.31 5.35 -25.12
N SER A 91 -10.09 5.50 -26.20
CA SER A 91 -10.35 4.39 -27.13
C SER A 91 -9.05 3.79 -27.70
N THR A 92 -8.05 4.63 -27.98
CA THR A 92 -6.75 4.21 -28.52
C THR A 92 -5.99 3.33 -27.52
N GLU A 93 -5.95 3.72 -26.25
CA GLU A 93 -5.33 2.92 -25.19
C GLU A 93 -6.07 1.59 -25.00
N ILE A 94 -7.40 1.60 -25.02
CA ILE A 94 -8.20 0.37 -24.90
C ILE A 94 -7.94 -0.58 -26.08
N GLN A 95 -7.78 -0.03 -27.29
CA GLN A 95 -7.43 -0.79 -28.49
C GLN A 95 -5.97 -1.28 -28.51
N ALA A 96 -5.10 -0.78 -27.63
CA ALA A 96 -3.74 -1.30 -27.48
C ALA A 96 -3.69 -2.58 -26.63
N LEU A 97 -4.74 -2.90 -25.87
CA LEU A 97 -4.82 -4.12 -25.07
C LEU A 97 -4.98 -5.37 -25.96
N PRO A 98 -4.38 -6.50 -25.57
CA PRO A 98 -4.51 -7.76 -26.29
C PRO A 98 -5.95 -8.32 -26.19
N LEU A 99 -6.39 -9.08 -27.18
CA LEU A 99 -7.72 -9.70 -27.20
C LEU A 99 -7.74 -10.95 -26.30
N PRO A 100 -8.81 -11.18 -25.52
CA PRO A 100 -8.92 -12.36 -24.67
C PRO A 100 -8.92 -13.66 -25.50
N PRO A 101 -8.50 -14.80 -24.92
CA PRO A 101 -8.60 -16.10 -25.58
C PRO A 101 -10.06 -16.45 -25.93
N LEU A 102 -10.29 -17.11 -27.07
CA LEU A 102 -11.62 -17.48 -27.59
C LEU A 102 -12.51 -18.24 -26.59
N ALA A 103 -11.92 -18.97 -25.64
CA ALA A 103 -12.64 -19.77 -24.64
C ALA A 103 -13.21 -18.95 -23.45
N GLU A 104 -12.78 -17.69 -23.23
CA GLU A 104 -13.32 -16.86 -22.15
C GLU A 104 -14.63 -16.13 -22.53
N HIS A 105 -15.21 -16.44 -23.71
CA HIS A 105 -16.57 -16.05 -24.09
C HIS A 105 -17.62 -16.90 -23.32
N HIS A 106 -17.54 -16.97 -21.99
CA HIS A 106 -18.53 -17.68 -21.19
C HIS A 106 -19.88 -16.95 -21.18
N ASP A 107 -20.95 -17.72 -21.41
CA ASP A 107 -22.38 -17.40 -21.43
C ASP A 107 -22.80 -16.12 -20.71
N GLN A 108 -23.27 -15.16 -21.50
CA GLN A 108 -23.57 -13.81 -21.05
C GLN A 108 -25.08 -13.66 -20.95
N ASN A 109 -25.62 -14.17 -19.83
CA ASN A 109 -27.01 -14.01 -19.50
C ASN A 109 -27.33 -12.51 -19.37
N THR A 110 -28.02 -11.94 -20.36
CA THR A 110 -28.39 -10.54 -20.50
C THR A 110 -29.45 -10.14 -19.48
N LYS A 111 -29.11 -10.14 -18.19
CA LYS A 111 -29.81 -9.32 -17.21
C LYS A 111 -29.26 -7.91 -17.33
N LYS A 112 -30.13 -6.89 -17.43
CA LYS A 112 -29.74 -5.47 -17.40
C LYS A 112 -28.74 -5.25 -16.27
N ALA A 113 -27.47 -5.08 -16.62
CA ALA A 113 -26.43 -4.85 -15.63
C ALA A 113 -26.73 -3.54 -14.92
N ASP A 114 -26.95 -3.60 -13.61
CA ASP A 114 -27.11 -2.39 -12.80
C ASP A 114 -25.90 -1.46 -13.00
N ARG A 115 -26.12 -0.15 -12.84
CA ARG A 115 -25.09 0.89 -13.01
C ARG A 115 -23.80 0.55 -12.25
N ARG A 116 -23.90 -0.06 -11.07
CA ARG A 116 -22.74 -0.51 -10.27
C ARG A 116 -21.90 -1.56 -10.98
N SER A 117 -22.52 -2.52 -11.66
CA SER A 117 -21.82 -3.55 -12.43
C SER A 117 -21.12 -2.95 -13.65
N ARG A 118 -21.74 -1.96 -14.30
CA ARG A 118 -21.15 -1.22 -15.42
C ARG A 118 -19.96 -0.36 -14.97
N GLN A 119 -20.04 0.28 -13.79
CA GLN A 119 -18.91 0.97 -13.19
C GLN A 119 -17.73 0.04 -12.90
N ARG A 120 -17.99 -1.16 -12.35
CA ARG A 120 -16.92 -2.16 -12.13
C ARG A 120 -16.24 -2.58 -13.44
N LEU A 121 -17.00 -2.64 -14.54
CA LEU A 121 -16.45 -2.94 -15.86
C LEU A 121 -15.57 -1.80 -16.38
N ALA A 122 -16.02 -0.56 -16.23
CA ALA A 122 -15.22 0.62 -16.56
C ALA A 122 -13.92 0.68 -15.74
N ASP A 123 -14.00 0.43 -14.43
CA ASP A 123 -12.82 0.33 -13.56
C ASP A 123 -11.87 -0.77 -14.05
N ARG A 124 -12.41 -1.93 -14.49
CA ARG A 124 -11.59 -3.01 -15.04
C ARG A 124 -10.87 -2.61 -16.32
N ILE A 125 -11.53 -1.89 -17.21
CA ILE A 125 -10.90 -1.35 -18.42
C ILE A 125 -9.76 -0.39 -18.03
N ASP A 126 -10.01 0.53 -17.11
CA ASP A 126 -9.02 1.51 -16.67
C ASP A 126 -7.79 0.85 -16.03
N ILE A 127 -7.99 -0.19 -15.22
CA ILE A 127 -6.89 -0.95 -14.61
C ILE A 127 -6.16 -1.79 -15.65
N ASN A 128 -6.87 -2.46 -16.57
CA ASN A 128 -6.23 -3.23 -17.63
C ASN A 128 -5.36 -2.34 -18.51
N VAL A 129 -5.82 -1.13 -18.88
CA VAL A 129 -4.99 -0.14 -19.60
C VAL A 129 -3.79 0.29 -18.75
N THR A 130 -4.01 0.56 -17.47
CA THR A 130 -2.95 1.05 -16.57
C THR A 130 -1.77 0.09 -16.48
N PHE A 131 -2.03 -1.21 -16.36
CA PHE A 131 -0.97 -2.21 -16.26
C PHE A 131 -0.55 -2.75 -17.65
N GLY A 132 -1.50 -3.02 -18.54
CA GLY A 132 -1.23 -3.60 -19.85
C GLY A 132 -0.55 -2.65 -20.84
N VAL A 133 -1.00 -1.40 -20.89
CA VAL A 133 -0.48 -0.40 -21.84
C VAL A 133 0.62 0.43 -21.20
N HIS A 134 0.34 1.07 -20.06
CA HIS A 134 1.34 1.95 -19.43
C HIS A 134 2.39 1.19 -18.62
N GLY A 135 2.05 0.02 -18.10
CA GLY A 135 2.99 -0.87 -17.42
C GLY A 135 3.71 -1.83 -18.36
N GLY A 136 3.20 -2.02 -19.58
CA GLY A 136 3.74 -2.99 -20.54
C GLY A 136 3.58 -4.45 -20.11
N PHE A 137 2.73 -4.73 -19.12
CA PHE A 137 2.52 -6.09 -18.63
C PHE A 137 1.58 -6.86 -19.56
N THR A 138 2.05 -7.97 -20.12
CA THR A 138 1.15 -8.93 -20.78
C THR A 138 0.16 -9.54 -19.78
N PRO A 139 -0.95 -10.12 -20.25
CA PRO A 139 -1.78 -10.98 -19.42
C PRO A 139 -0.94 -12.04 -18.69
N TYR A 140 -1.21 -12.19 -17.40
CA TYR A 140 -0.47 -13.05 -16.50
C TYR A 140 -0.62 -14.53 -16.90
N ASP A 141 0.51 -15.22 -16.99
CA ASP A 141 0.61 -16.65 -17.26
C ASP A 141 1.60 -17.28 -16.27
N PRO A 142 1.13 -18.15 -15.35
CA PRO A 142 1.99 -18.78 -14.34
C PRO A 142 3.10 -19.66 -14.93
N THR A 143 3.00 -20.07 -16.20
CA THR A 143 3.98 -20.93 -16.87
C THR A 143 5.09 -20.15 -17.58
N LEU A 144 4.82 -18.90 -17.98
CA LEU A 144 5.74 -18.07 -18.75
C LEU A 144 6.35 -16.94 -17.91
N ASP A 145 5.63 -16.47 -16.89
CA ASP A 145 6.10 -15.36 -16.07
C ASP A 145 7.13 -15.82 -15.04
N HIS A 146 8.28 -15.14 -15.01
CA HIS A 146 9.31 -15.33 -14.00
C HIS A 146 9.25 -14.18 -12.99
N SER A 147 8.71 -14.46 -11.82
CA SER A 147 8.65 -13.48 -10.75
C SER A 147 9.84 -13.66 -9.80
N THR A 148 10.36 -12.56 -9.26
CA THR A 148 11.49 -12.62 -8.32
C THR A 148 11.18 -11.95 -6.99
N TRP A 149 11.81 -12.46 -5.94
CA TRP A 149 11.77 -11.88 -4.60
C TRP A 149 13.12 -12.10 -3.91
N GLY A 150 13.75 -11.01 -3.42
CA GLY A 150 15.08 -11.09 -2.81
C GLY A 150 16.16 -11.62 -3.76
N GLY A 151 15.98 -11.42 -5.07
CA GLY A 151 16.88 -11.94 -6.11
C GLY A 151 16.70 -13.43 -6.46
N ARG A 152 15.76 -14.14 -5.83
CA ARG A 152 15.40 -15.51 -6.18
C ARG A 152 14.19 -15.54 -7.10
N VAL A 153 14.19 -16.45 -8.07
CA VAL A 153 12.98 -16.76 -8.86
C VAL A 153 12.01 -17.52 -7.97
N ILE A 154 10.75 -17.08 -7.97
CA ILE A 154 9.66 -17.69 -7.21
C ILE A 154 8.72 -18.34 -8.21
N SER A 155 8.49 -19.65 -8.06
CA SER A 155 7.51 -20.39 -8.85
C SER A 155 6.08 -20.11 -8.38
N HIS A 156 5.09 -20.46 -9.22
CA HIS A 156 3.68 -20.37 -8.84
C HIS A 156 3.34 -21.28 -7.64
N ASP A 157 3.89 -22.49 -7.60
CA ASP A 157 3.70 -23.43 -6.48
C ASP A 157 4.26 -22.88 -5.17
N GLU A 158 5.43 -22.23 -5.20
CA GLU A 158 5.97 -21.53 -4.02
C GLU A 158 5.08 -20.36 -3.62
N ALA A 159 4.63 -19.55 -4.58
CA ALA A 159 3.72 -18.44 -4.32
C ALA A 159 2.39 -18.86 -3.69
N ASP A 160 1.94 -20.10 -3.93
CA ASP A 160 0.69 -20.65 -3.38
C ASP A 160 0.84 -21.28 -1.99
N ARG A 161 2.06 -21.57 -1.53
CA ARG A 161 2.29 -22.33 -0.28
C ARG A 161 3.28 -21.71 0.70
N ASP A 162 4.16 -20.82 0.25
CA ASP A 162 5.19 -20.22 1.12
C ASP A 162 4.58 -19.11 2.00
N GLU A 163 4.12 -19.49 3.19
CA GLU A 163 3.62 -18.56 4.21
C GLU A 163 4.68 -17.53 4.64
N GLN A 164 5.97 -17.85 4.55
CA GLN A 164 7.05 -16.90 4.85
C GLN A 164 7.12 -15.80 3.79
N LEU A 165 6.99 -16.18 2.51
CA LEU A 165 6.88 -15.20 1.41
C LEU A 165 5.67 -14.28 1.60
N TRP A 166 4.53 -14.84 2.01
CA TRP A 166 3.32 -14.03 2.27
C TRP A 166 3.53 -13.05 3.42
N ALA A 167 4.18 -13.49 4.50
CA ALA A 167 4.55 -12.63 5.62
C ALA A 167 5.51 -11.51 5.18
N GLU A 168 6.51 -11.81 4.34
CA GLU A 168 7.46 -10.84 3.81
C GLU A 168 6.78 -9.77 2.95
N ILE A 169 5.94 -10.18 1.99
CA ILE A 169 5.16 -9.26 1.15
C ILE A 169 4.23 -8.40 1.99
N THR A 170 3.52 -9.02 2.93
CA THR A 170 2.55 -8.33 3.76
C THR A 170 3.22 -7.30 4.68
N TRP A 171 4.37 -7.66 5.23
CA TRP A 171 5.19 -6.75 6.00
C TRP A 171 5.66 -5.56 5.14
N GLU A 172 6.23 -5.79 3.95
CA GLU A 172 6.69 -4.69 3.07
C GLU A 172 5.55 -3.75 2.70
N LEU A 173 4.38 -4.31 2.32
CA LEU A 173 3.17 -3.54 2.05
C LEU A 173 2.70 -2.74 3.27
N SER A 174 2.79 -3.29 4.48
CA SER A 174 2.42 -2.57 5.71
C SER A 174 3.32 -1.36 5.95
N VAL A 175 4.63 -1.54 5.77
CA VAL A 175 5.64 -0.51 6.00
C VAL A 175 5.50 0.61 4.97
N ILE A 176 5.43 0.28 3.68
CA ILE A 176 5.37 1.30 2.63
C ILE A 176 4.05 2.07 2.68
N ASN A 177 2.92 1.37 2.86
CA ASN A 177 1.63 2.06 2.98
C ASN A 177 1.60 2.96 4.24
N PHE A 178 2.12 2.51 5.39
CA PHE A 178 2.25 3.35 6.59
C PHE A 178 3.05 4.62 6.32
N ARG A 179 4.26 4.49 5.75
CA ARG A 179 5.15 5.62 5.48
C ARG A 179 4.48 6.65 4.56
N TRP A 180 3.79 6.16 3.54
CA TRP A 180 3.07 7.00 2.59
C TRP A 180 1.84 7.69 3.22
N GLU A 181 1.07 6.96 4.03
CA GLU A 181 -0.06 7.49 4.80
C GLU A 181 0.39 8.58 5.77
N LEU A 182 1.50 8.37 6.49
CA LEU A 182 2.02 9.36 7.42
C LEU A 182 2.45 10.65 6.72
N ILE A 183 3.20 10.55 5.62
CA ILE A 183 3.64 11.72 4.84
C ILE A 183 2.45 12.48 4.27
N THR A 184 1.45 11.76 3.77
CA THR A 184 0.23 12.38 3.20
C THR A 184 -0.59 13.06 4.29
N ALA A 185 -0.71 12.43 5.47
CA ALA A 185 -1.35 13.02 6.64
C ALA A 185 -0.60 14.26 7.13
N ASP A 186 0.72 14.23 7.21
CA ASP A 186 1.54 15.38 7.64
C ASP A 186 1.32 16.58 6.70
N ARG A 187 1.45 16.37 5.38
CA ARG A 187 1.16 17.41 4.37
C ARG A 187 -0.24 18.00 4.48
N ARG A 188 -1.21 17.16 4.85
CA ARG A 188 -2.61 17.56 4.94
C ARG A 188 -2.92 18.34 6.21
N LEU A 189 -2.35 17.91 7.34
CA LEU A 189 -2.65 18.46 8.67
C LEU A 189 -1.79 19.68 9.00
N VAL A 190 -0.59 19.79 8.43
CA VAL A 190 0.32 20.92 8.63
C VAL A 190 0.80 21.52 7.30
N PRO A 191 -0.10 21.96 6.41
CA PRO A 191 0.27 22.46 5.08
C PRO A 191 1.21 23.68 5.13
N GLY A 192 1.21 24.43 6.24
CA GLY A 192 2.14 25.55 6.47
C GLY A 192 3.62 25.15 6.54
N LYS A 193 3.93 23.87 6.75
CA LYS A 193 5.32 23.33 6.73
C LYS A 193 5.77 22.96 5.30
N TYR A 194 4.91 23.10 4.30
CA TYR A 194 5.11 22.69 2.91
C TYR A 194 4.87 23.83 1.91
N VAL A 195 5.12 25.07 2.33
CA VAL A 195 4.81 26.29 1.55
C VAL A 195 5.77 26.53 0.39
N ASP A 196 7.02 26.08 0.51
CA ASP A 196 8.05 26.18 -0.51
C ASP A 196 8.91 24.91 -0.55
N ASP A 197 9.69 24.75 -1.62
CA ASP A 197 10.46 23.52 -1.85
C ASP A 197 11.50 23.26 -0.75
N ALA A 198 12.10 24.30 -0.17
CA ALA A 198 13.11 24.13 0.86
C ALA A 198 12.48 23.69 2.19
N THR A 199 11.40 24.35 2.61
CA THR A 199 10.66 23.96 3.83
C THR A 199 10.02 22.58 3.68
N ALA A 200 9.43 22.30 2.51
CA ALA A 200 8.86 21.00 2.19
C ALA A 200 9.91 19.88 2.21
N SER A 201 11.09 20.11 1.65
CA SER A 201 12.19 19.14 1.65
C SER A 201 12.71 18.88 3.06
N ASN A 202 12.88 19.92 3.87
CA ASN A 202 13.32 19.79 5.27
C ASN A 202 12.29 18.99 6.08
N ARG A 203 11.00 19.33 5.97
CA ARG A 203 9.95 18.60 6.68
C ARG A 203 9.85 17.15 6.24
N GLN A 204 9.96 16.89 4.93
CA GLN A 204 9.99 15.53 4.39
C GLN A 204 11.16 14.73 4.99
N MET A 205 12.36 15.34 5.10
CA MET A 205 13.51 14.71 5.74
C MET A 205 13.20 14.36 7.20
N GLU A 206 12.69 15.31 7.99
CA GLU A 206 12.32 15.07 9.40
C GLU A 206 11.33 13.91 9.56
N VAL A 207 10.30 13.84 8.71
CA VAL A 207 9.31 12.75 8.75
C VAL A 207 9.98 11.42 8.43
N THR A 208 10.87 11.38 7.44
CA THR A 208 11.52 10.12 7.04
C THR A 208 12.52 9.59 8.07
N LEU A 209 13.09 10.46 8.92
CA LEU A 209 13.95 10.06 10.04
C LEU A 209 13.25 9.18 11.07
N ILE A 210 11.91 9.08 11.03
CA ILE A 210 11.13 8.18 11.89
C ILE A 210 11.54 6.72 11.69
N TRP A 211 11.75 6.29 10.45
CA TRP A 211 11.97 4.87 10.13
C TRP A 211 13.39 4.56 9.65
N GLN A 212 14.11 5.52 9.06
CA GLN A 212 15.50 5.35 8.61
C GLN A 212 16.21 6.71 8.48
N GLY A 213 17.51 6.75 8.81
CA GLY A 213 18.36 7.94 8.64
C GLY A 213 18.62 8.39 7.19
N PHE A 214 18.15 7.63 6.19
CA PHE A 214 18.46 7.85 4.76
C PHE A 214 17.27 8.33 3.91
N GLY A 215 16.10 8.57 4.51
CA GLY A 215 15.02 9.24 3.79
C GLY A 215 14.13 8.37 2.88
N SER A 216 14.33 7.06 2.83
CA SER A 216 13.65 6.20 1.85
C SER A 216 12.23 5.79 2.28
N LEU A 217 11.28 5.89 1.35
CA LEU A 217 9.95 5.28 1.48
C LEU A 217 10.00 3.75 1.44
N ARG A 218 10.95 3.18 0.69
CA ARG A 218 11.16 1.72 0.62
C ARG A 218 11.97 1.26 1.82
N PRO A 219 11.63 0.12 2.46
CA PRO A 219 12.41 -0.44 3.57
C PRO A 219 13.84 -0.89 3.18
N MET A 220 14.13 -1.07 1.89
CA MET A 220 15.48 -1.43 1.39
C MET A 220 16.08 -2.70 2.05
N TRP A 221 15.24 -3.67 2.46
CA TRP A 221 15.68 -4.89 3.13
C TRP A 221 16.66 -5.74 2.31
N GLU A 222 16.61 -5.65 0.98
CA GLU A 222 17.55 -6.30 0.06
C GLU A 222 18.99 -5.76 0.17
N SER A 223 19.18 -4.57 0.76
CA SER A 223 20.50 -3.94 0.91
C SER A 223 21.31 -4.44 2.11
N GLY A 224 20.79 -5.43 2.86
CA GLY A 224 21.43 -5.96 4.07
C GLY A 224 21.33 -5.05 5.29
N ARG A 225 20.71 -3.87 5.16
CA ARG A 225 20.49 -2.92 6.26
C ARG A 225 19.22 -3.26 7.04
N GLU A 226 19.13 -2.75 8.27
CA GLU A 226 17.92 -2.88 9.08
C GLU A 226 16.76 -2.13 8.40
N PRO A 227 15.69 -2.82 7.99
CA PRO A 227 14.77 -2.26 7.01
C PRO A 227 13.70 -1.35 7.59
N ASP A 228 13.38 -1.50 8.88
CA ASP A 228 12.41 -0.67 9.57
C ASP A 228 12.69 -0.71 11.08
N VAL A 229 12.99 0.45 11.66
CA VAL A 229 13.25 0.53 13.11
C VAL A 229 11.97 0.53 13.94
N LEU A 230 10.82 0.91 13.38
CA LEU A 230 9.56 1.00 14.13
C LEU A 230 8.90 -0.35 14.38
N GLY A 231 9.04 -1.30 13.47
CA GLY A 231 8.57 -2.66 13.64
C GLY A 231 9.49 -3.56 14.47
N HIS A 232 10.66 -3.07 14.90
CA HIS A 232 11.68 -3.91 15.54
C HIS A 232 11.24 -4.44 16.91
N ALA A 233 11.59 -5.68 17.25
CA ALA A 233 11.18 -6.30 18.53
C ALA A 233 11.80 -5.62 19.76
N ASP A 234 13.07 -5.22 19.66
CA ASP A 234 13.79 -4.46 20.69
C ASP A 234 13.33 -2.99 20.71
N TRP A 235 12.81 -2.56 21.85
CA TRP A 235 12.33 -1.19 22.08
C TRP A 235 13.46 -0.16 22.00
N GLN A 236 14.71 -0.53 22.29
CA GLN A 236 15.85 0.38 22.20
C GLN A 236 16.14 0.77 20.76
N VAL A 237 15.90 -0.16 19.81
CA VAL A 237 16.00 0.11 18.37
C VAL A 237 14.85 0.99 17.90
N ARG A 238 13.63 0.75 18.41
CA ARG A 238 12.45 1.59 18.07
C ARG A 238 12.55 3.01 18.63
N ARG A 239 13.21 3.17 19.78
CA ARG A 239 13.18 4.39 20.59
C ARG A 239 13.45 5.68 19.79
N PRO A 240 14.55 5.82 19.03
CA PRO A 240 14.82 7.06 18.32
C PRO A 240 13.72 7.41 17.30
N GLY A 241 13.19 6.39 16.62
CA GLY A 241 12.12 6.53 15.65
C GLY A 241 10.80 6.97 16.27
N VAL A 242 10.42 6.38 17.41
CA VAL A 242 9.20 6.75 18.15
C VAL A 242 9.31 8.17 18.71
N PHE A 243 10.47 8.59 19.24
CA PHE A 243 10.68 9.97 19.67
C PHE A 243 10.63 10.97 18.51
N GLN A 244 11.20 10.63 17.36
CA GLN A 244 11.06 11.44 16.15
C GLN A 244 9.61 11.53 15.72
N TRP A 245 8.87 10.43 15.76
CA TRP A 245 7.45 10.39 15.40
C TRP A 245 6.63 11.29 16.32
N GLY A 246 6.85 11.21 17.64
CA GLY A 246 6.24 12.12 18.61
C GLY A 246 6.48 13.59 18.27
N ARG A 247 7.72 13.97 17.94
CA ARG A 247 8.08 15.35 17.57
C ARG A 247 7.34 15.83 16.32
N ILE A 248 7.23 14.98 15.31
CA ILE A 248 6.45 15.27 14.09
C ILE A 248 4.98 15.52 14.44
N LEU A 249 4.39 14.66 15.27
CA LEU A 249 2.98 14.75 15.67
C LEU A 249 2.69 15.94 16.60
N GLN A 250 3.68 16.48 17.32
CA GLN A 250 3.48 17.70 18.12
C GLN A 250 3.12 18.93 17.28
N ASP A 251 3.53 18.96 16.00
CA ASP A 251 3.13 20.02 15.06
C ASP A 251 1.67 19.86 14.57
N TRP A 252 1.07 18.67 14.69
CA TRP A 252 -0.28 18.40 14.19
C TRP A 252 -1.34 19.12 15.04
N PRO A 253 -2.59 19.29 14.55
CA PRO A 253 -3.69 19.79 15.36
C PRO A 253 -3.83 18.98 16.66
N LEU A 254 -3.92 19.69 17.79
CA LEU A 254 -3.93 19.11 19.16
C LEU A 254 -2.62 18.41 19.58
N GLY A 255 -1.56 18.47 18.76
CA GLY A 255 -0.25 17.86 19.02
C GLY A 255 0.44 18.39 20.28
N SER A 256 0.10 19.60 20.72
CA SER A 256 0.58 20.17 22.00
C SER A 256 0.14 19.37 23.22
N SER A 257 -0.85 18.46 23.09
CA SER A 257 -1.24 17.53 24.16
C SER A 257 -0.28 16.34 24.32
N LEU A 258 0.58 16.07 23.33
CA LEU A 258 1.61 15.06 23.43
C LEU A 258 2.79 15.57 24.26
N SER A 259 2.94 14.99 25.45
CA SER A 259 4.09 15.25 26.32
C SER A 259 5.21 14.25 26.01
N LEU A 260 6.29 14.71 25.39
CA LEU A 260 7.49 13.90 25.16
C LEU A 260 8.46 14.08 26.34
N PRO A 261 8.80 13.02 27.08
CA PRO A 261 9.83 13.09 28.12
C PRO A 261 11.23 13.25 27.51
N SER A 262 12.26 13.35 28.34
CA SER A 262 13.65 13.18 27.88
C SER A 262 13.84 11.77 27.31
N GLU A 263 14.47 11.66 26.14
CA GLU A 263 14.84 10.36 25.56
C GLU A 263 15.91 9.66 26.40
N ALA A 264 16.85 10.43 26.96
CA ALA A 264 17.96 9.89 27.74
C ALA A 264 17.45 9.28 29.06
N GLY A 265 17.82 8.02 29.29
CA GLY A 265 17.52 7.31 30.55
C GLY A 265 16.07 6.85 30.70
N ILE A 266 15.24 6.91 29.65
CA ILE A 266 13.88 6.39 29.71
C ILE A 266 13.89 4.87 29.96
N GLU A 267 13.09 4.42 30.94
CA GLU A 267 12.88 3.00 31.21
C GLU A 267 11.89 2.39 30.21
N GLU A 268 12.03 1.09 29.92
CA GLU A 268 11.18 0.37 28.97
C GLU A 268 9.67 0.55 29.23
N LYS A 269 9.24 0.45 30.49
CA LYS A 269 7.82 0.61 30.86
C LYS A 269 7.26 1.98 30.47
N HIS A 270 8.05 3.04 30.66
CA HIS A 270 7.67 4.41 30.32
C HIS A 270 7.72 4.62 28.82
N PHE A 271 8.69 4.02 28.13
CA PHE A 271 8.77 4.02 26.68
C PHE A 271 7.54 3.34 26.06
N GLN A 272 7.12 2.17 26.53
CA GLN A 272 5.95 1.47 26.00
C GLN A 272 4.65 2.28 26.18
N MET A 273 4.51 3.00 27.31
CA MET A 273 3.38 3.93 27.51
C MET A 273 3.42 5.09 26.50
N LEU A 274 4.59 5.70 26.31
CA LEU A 274 4.79 6.78 25.35
C LEU A 274 4.50 6.32 23.91
N GLU A 275 5.04 5.17 23.50
CA GLU A 275 4.82 4.56 22.18
C GLU A 275 3.34 4.34 21.91
N ARG A 276 2.61 3.77 22.90
CA ARG A 276 1.17 3.60 22.83
C ARG A 276 0.44 4.93 22.64
N ASP A 277 0.80 5.95 23.42
CA ASP A 277 0.11 7.24 23.39
C ASP A 277 0.37 7.99 22.06
N ILE A 278 1.58 7.89 21.50
CA ILE A 278 1.93 8.38 20.15
C ILE A 278 1.10 7.68 19.07
N ILE A 279 1.03 6.33 19.10
CA ILE A 279 0.24 5.55 18.13
C ILE A 279 -1.24 5.89 18.23
N LEU A 280 -1.78 6.01 19.45
CA LEU A 280 -3.18 6.39 19.66
C LEU A 280 -3.48 7.80 19.14
N PHE A 281 -2.58 8.76 19.36
CA PHE A 281 -2.72 10.10 18.81
C PHE A 281 -2.72 10.09 17.28
N TYR A 282 -1.77 9.37 16.66
CA TYR A 282 -1.72 9.21 15.20
C TYR A 282 -3.01 8.60 14.66
N CYS A 283 -3.46 7.47 15.23
CA CYS A 283 -4.69 6.79 14.81
C CYS A 283 -5.93 7.70 14.92
N ARG A 284 -6.05 8.47 16.00
CA ARG A 284 -7.18 9.41 16.19
C ARG A 284 -7.12 10.56 15.18
N SER A 285 -5.96 11.16 14.99
CA SER A 285 -5.77 12.28 14.06
C SER A 285 -6.03 11.84 12.62
N PHE A 286 -5.50 10.68 12.23
CA PHE A 286 -5.71 10.11 10.91
C PHE A 286 -7.18 9.73 10.70
N HIS A 287 -7.83 9.09 11.68
CA HIS A 287 -9.24 8.75 11.59
C HIS A 287 -10.13 10.00 11.48
N HIS A 288 -9.81 11.07 12.21
CA HIS A 288 -10.52 12.33 12.11
C HIS A 288 -10.45 12.93 10.70
N GLU A 289 -9.27 12.93 10.08
CA GLU A 289 -9.07 13.50 8.73
C GLU A 289 -9.62 12.59 7.61
N TYR A 290 -9.42 11.28 7.71
CA TYR A 290 -9.66 10.34 6.61
C TYR A 290 -10.87 9.41 6.81
N GLY A 291 -11.49 9.39 7.98
CA GLY A 291 -12.66 8.55 8.29
C GLY A 291 -12.36 7.04 8.34
N ARG A 292 -11.09 6.66 8.51
CA ARG A 292 -10.65 5.26 8.68
C ARG A 292 -9.41 5.17 9.55
N LEU A 293 -9.11 3.98 10.04
CA LEU A 293 -7.84 3.75 10.73
C LEU A 293 -6.67 3.76 9.74
N PRO A 294 -5.50 4.28 10.15
CA PRO A 294 -4.27 4.15 9.38
C PRO A 294 -3.73 2.72 9.47
N ILE A 295 -2.79 2.41 8.59
CA ILE A 295 -1.93 1.23 8.71
C ILE A 295 -0.85 1.55 9.75
N VAL A 296 -0.54 0.56 10.59
CA VAL A 296 0.61 0.59 11.52
C VAL A 296 1.60 -0.46 11.00
N PRO A 297 2.91 -0.15 10.93
CA PRO A 297 3.89 -1.07 10.37
C PRO A 297 3.99 -2.35 11.20
N LEU A 298 4.10 -3.49 10.52
CA LEU A 298 4.26 -4.78 11.17
C LEU A 298 5.72 -5.04 11.54
N CYS A 299 5.94 -5.99 12.45
CA CYS A 299 7.27 -6.50 12.73
C CYS A 299 7.83 -7.24 11.50
N ALA A 300 9.11 -7.01 11.20
CA ALA A 300 9.80 -7.68 10.12
C ALA A 300 9.86 -9.19 10.37
N PRO A 301 9.41 -10.05 9.44
CA PRO A 301 9.49 -11.48 9.63
C PRO A 301 10.95 -11.95 9.58
N GLY A 302 11.31 -12.88 10.47
CA GLY A 302 12.68 -13.42 10.54
C GLY A 302 13.14 -14.10 9.25
N SER A 303 12.20 -14.52 8.39
CA SER A 303 12.50 -15.10 7.08
C SER A 303 13.21 -14.13 6.13
N LEU A 304 13.10 -12.80 6.32
CA LEU A 304 13.85 -11.81 5.52
C LEU A 304 15.36 -12.00 5.58
N LEU A 305 15.87 -12.61 6.66
CA LEU A 305 17.29 -12.92 6.80
C LEU A 305 17.80 -13.84 5.68
N ARG A 306 16.94 -14.65 5.05
CA ARG A 306 17.29 -15.53 3.92
C ARG A 306 17.74 -14.77 2.66
N HIS A 307 17.47 -13.47 2.59
CA HIS A 307 17.79 -12.61 1.45
C HIS A 307 18.97 -11.67 1.70
N ARG A 308 19.51 -11.62 2.93
CA ARG A 308 20.72 -10.84 3.20
C ARG A 308 21.89 -11.52 2.49
N ARG A 309 22.44 -10.86 1.46
CA ARG A 309 23.65 -11.34 0.77
C ARG A 309 24.78 -11.45 1.81
N SER A 310 25.37 -12.64 1.91
CA SER A 310 26.62 -12.89 2.62
C SER A 310 27.77 -12.07 2.04
#